data_AF-A0A7C1B7L6-F1
#
_entry.id   AF-A0A7C1B7L6-F1
#
_cell.length_a   1.000
_cell.length_b   1.000
_cell.length_c   1.000
_cell.angle_alpha   90.00
_cell.angle_beta   90.00
_cell.angle_gamma   90.00
#
_symmetry.space_group_name_H-M   'P 1'
#
loop_
_entity.id
_entity.type
_entity.pdbx_description
1 polymer ?
#
loop_
_entity_poly.entity_id
_entity_poly.type
_entity_poly.pdbx_seq_one_letter_code
_entity_poly.pdbx_strand_id
1 'polypeptide(L)' 'MGKVAVLIEDLYNDHEALYPYYRMKEAGFETFFVGPKRKEYKSKEGVVINSDLSIDE' A
#
# COMPACT_ATOMS: atom_id res chain seq x y z
N MET A 1 -6.62 -16.70 6.83
CA MET A 1 -5.65 -15.65 7.23
C MET A 1 -6.39 -14.34 7.44
N GLY A 2 -5.77 -13.33 8.05
CA GLY A 2 -6.38 -12.00 8.19
C GLY A 2 -6.21 -11.12 6.94
N LYS A 3 -6.79 -9.92 7.00
CA LYS A 3 -6.53 -8.83 6.04
C LYS A 3 -5.47 -7.88 6.61
N VAL A 4 -4.68 -7.25 5.74
CA VAL A 4 -3.66 -6.25 6.11
C VAL A 4 -3.78 -5.03 5.19
N ALA A 5 -3.77 -3.83 5.78
CA ALA A 5 -3.68 -2.57 5.05
C ALA A 5 -2.25 -2.02 5.14
N VAL A 6 -1.65 -1.69 4.01
CA VAL A 6 -0.42 -0.90 3.91
C VAL A 6 -0.81 0.51 3.49
N LEU A 7 -0.67 1.46 4.41
CA LEU A 7 -1.11 2.84 4.20
C LEU A 7 -0.10 3.60 3.32
N ILE A 8 -0.61 4.33 2.32
CA ILE A 8 0.18 5.16 1.41
C ILE A 8 -0.41 6.56 1.24
N GLU A 9 0.46 7.54 1.04
CA GLU A 9 0.15 8.90 0.61
C GLU A 9 1.34 9.41 -0.24
N ASP A 10 1.18 10.49 -1.00
CA ASP A 10 2.25 11.07 -1.80
C ASP A 10 3.50 11.35 -0.94
N LEU A 11 4.67 11.08 -1.51
CA LEU A 11 5.98 11.07 -0.86
C LEU A 11 6.17 9.97 0.20
N TYR A 12 5.48 8.82 0.08
CA TYR A 12 5.80 7.61 0.83
C TYR A 12 7.23 7.09 0.53
N ASN A 13 7.81 6.29 1.44
CA ASN A 13 9.07 5.59 1.20
C ASN A 13 8.82 4.22 0.54
N ASP A 14 9.48 4.00 -0.58
CA ASP A 14 9.36 2.82 -1.44
C ASP A 14 9.56 1.50 -0.70
N HIS A 15 10.57 1.42 0.17
CA HIS A 15 10.86 0.21 0.95
C HIS A 15 9.83 0.00 2.07
N GLU A 16 9.40 1.07 2.73
CA GLU A 16 8.40 1.01 3.81
C GLU A 16 7.01 0.62 3.31
N ALA A 17 6.66 0.90 2.05
CA ALA A 17 5.43 0.42 1.42
C ALA A 17 5.56 -0.99 0.83
N LEU A 18 6.57 -1.22 -0.02
CA LEU A 18 6.68 -2.47 -0.78
C LEU A 18 7.07 -3.67 0.10
N TYR A 19 7.97 -3.48 1.08
CA TYR A 19 8.45 -4.59 1.90
C TYR A 19 7.34 -5.26 2.73
N PRO A 20 6.54 -4.54 3.55
CA PRO A 20 5.44 -5.18 4.27
C PRO A 20 4.37 -5.72 3.34
N TYR A 21 4.06 -5.04 2.22
CA TYR A 21 3.07 -5.52 1.25
C TYR A 21 3.41 -6.92 0.72
N TYR A 22 4.63 -7.13 0.23
CA TYR A 22 5.04 -8.43 -0.29
C TYR A 22 5.26 -9.48 0.81
N ARG A 23 5.86 -9.12 1.97
CA ARG A 23 6.04 -10.09 3.07
C ARG A 23 4.72 -10.59 3.65
N MET A 24 3.70 -9.73 3.76
CA MET A 24 2.38 -10.15 4.26
C MET A 24 1.64 -11.02 3.23
N LYS A 25 1.74 -10.72 1.93
CA LYS A 25 1.24 -11.61 0.87
C LYS A 25 1.91 -12.98 0.89
N GLU A 26 3.24 -13.04 1.03
CA GLU A 26 4.00 -14.31 1.14
C GLU A 26 3.65 -15.10 2.40
N ALA A 27 3.35 -14.43 3.51
CA ALA A 27 2.82 -15.03 4.72
C ALA A 27 1.32 -15.44 4.61
N GLY A 28 0.69 -15.25 3.44
CA GLY A 28 -0.67 -15.69 3.14
C GLY A 28 -1.79 -14.73 3.54
N PHE A 29 -1.48 -13.46 3.86
CA PHE A 29 -2.48 -12.45 4.20
C PHE A 29 -3.05 -11.76 2.97
N GLU A 30 -4.35 -11.47 3.01
CA GLU A 30 -5.02 -10.63 2.00
C GLU A 30 -4.59 -9.17 2.23
N THR A 31 -3.64 -8.69 1.42
CA THR A 31 -2.92 -7.43 1.68
C THR A 31 -3.20 -6.39 0.60
N PHE A 32 -3.56 -5.18 1.03
CA PHE A 32 -4.01 -4.06 0.21
C PHE A 32 -3.13 -2.83 0.41
N PHE A 33 -2.95 -2.03 -0.64
CA PHE A 33 -2.55 -0.63 -0.50
C PHE A 33 -3.78 0.25 -0.26
N VAL A 34 -3.75 1.06 0.78
CA VAL A 34 -4.88 1.93 1.17
C VAL A 34 -4.39 3.38 1.26
N GLY A 35 -5.08 4.28 0.56
CA GLY A 35 -4.80 5.72 0.62
C GLY A 35 -6.03 6.51 1.07
N PRO A 36 -5.89 7.81 1.43
CA PRO A 36 -7.04 8.64 1.79
C PRO A 36 -8.14 8.75 0.72
N LYS A 37 -7.82 8.47 -0.55
CA LYS A 37 -8.75 8.35 -1.67
C LYS A 37 -8.28 7.23 -2.59
N ARG A 38 -9.19 6.66 -3.37
CA ARG A 38 -8.83 5.66 -4.37
C ARG A 38 -8.19 6.33 -5.60
N LYS A 39 -6.87 6.44 -5.62
CA LYS A 39 -6.08 7.11 -6.68
C LYS A 39 -4.66 6.55 -6.81
N GLU A 40 -3.88 7.14 -7.72
CA GLU A 40 -2.43 6.98 -7.76
C GLU A 40 -1.72 7.84 -6.70
N TYR A 41 -0.68 7.25 -6.11
CA TYR A 41 0.22 7.87 -5.14
C TYR A 41 1.67 7.69 -5.59
N LYS A 42 2.48 8.74 -5.48
CA LYS A 42 3.89 8.73 -5.93
C LYS A 42 4.87 8.77 -4.76
N SER A 43 5.86 7.87 -4.77
CA SER A 43 6.91 7.81 -3.74
C SER A 43 7.92 8.95 -3.85
N LYS A 44 8.83 9.04 -2.88
CA LYS A 44 9.99 9.94 -2.91
C LYS A 44 10.89 9.68 -4.12
N GLU A 45 11.16 8.42 -4.44
CA GLU A 45 12.02 8.01 -5.56
C GLU A 45 11.25 7.86 -6.89
N GLY A 46 9.94 8.09 -6.88
CA GLY A 46 9.10 8.22 -8.07
C GLY A 46 8.33 6.98 -8.51
N VAL A 47 8.34 5.90 -7.72
CA VAL A 47 7.45 4.74 -7.91
C VAL A 47 6.01 5.17 -7.72
N VAL A 48 5.12 4.70 -8.61
CA VAL A 48 3.68 4.97 -8.54
C VAL A 48 2.95 3.71 -8.08
N ILE A 49 2.14 3.83 -7.04
CA ILE A 49 1.22 2.78 -6.57
C ILE A 49 -0.21 3.28 -6.73
N ASN A 50 -1.05 2.46 -7.35
CA ASN A 50 -2.49 2.61 -7.29
C ASN A 50 -2.98 2.03 -5.96
N SER A 51 -3.71 2.82 -5.15
CA SER A 51 -4.35 2.30 -3.95
C SER A 51 -5.47 1.32 -4.33
N ASP A 52 -5.47 0.12 -3.74
CA ASP A 52 -6.52 -0.87 -3.93
C ASP A 52 -7.88 -0.35 -3.41
N LEU A 53 -7.85 0.33 -2.25
CA LEU A 53 -8.99 0.89 -1.52
C LEU A 53 -8.70 2.34 -1.06
N SER A 54 -9.77 3.12 -0.84
CA SER A 54 -9.74 4.33 -0.01
C SER A 54 -9.89 3.99 1.48
N ILE A 55 -9.59 4.95 2.37
CA ILE A 55 -9.70 4.77 3.83
C ILE A 55 -11.15 4.66 4.34
N ASP A 56 -12.12 5.01 3.50
CA ASP A 56 -13.56 4.95 3.80
C ASP A 56 -14.22 3.61 3.36
N GLU A 57 -13.44 2.67 2.81
CA GLU A 57 -13.85 1.33 2.34
C GLU A 57 -13.42 0.18 3.28
#